data_AF-A0A9E1IAU4-F1
#
_entry.id   AF-A0A9E1IAU4-F1
#
_cell.length_a   1.000
_cell.length_b   1.000
_cell.length_c   1.000
_cell.angle_alpha   90.00
_cell.angle_beta   90.00
_cell.angle_gamma   90.00
#
_symmetry.space_group_name_H-M   'P 1'
#
loop_
_entity.id
_entity.type
_entity.pdbx_description
1 polymer ?
#
loop_
_entity_poly.entity_id
_entity_poly.type
_entity_poly.pdbx_seq_one_letter_code
_entity_poly.pdbx_strand_id
1 'polypeptide(L)' 'EEKKAPAKAKKETPKAASKPSKTELNALLKADLVALAKKQGIEIASKDTKADIIAKLA' A
#
# COMPACT_ATOMS: atom_id res chain seq x y z
N GLU A 1 33.49 -28.34 17.18
CA GLU A 1 33.51 -27.18 16.29
C GLU A 1 32.09 -26.68 16.07
N GLU A 2 31.90 -25.44 16.48
CA GLU A 2 30.73 -24.60 16.23
C GLU A 2 30.80 -24.03 14.80
N LYS A 3 29.66 -23.51 14.30
CA LYS A 3 29.46 -22.72 13.06
C LYS A 3 29.03 -23.57 11.85
N LYS A 4 27.96 -23.25 11.09
CA LYS A 4 27.24 -21.98 10.94
C LYS A 4 25.93 -22.27 10.16
N ALA A 5 24.78 -21.97 10.76
CA ALA A 5 23.59 -21.62 10.01
C ALA A 5 23.78 -20.20 9.42
N PRO A 6 23.11 -19.90 8.30
CA PRO A 6 22.19 -18.77 8.39
C PRO A 6 20.82 -19.16 7.81
N ALA A 7 19.95 -19.65 8.69
CA ALA A 7 18.55 -19.30 8.60
C ALA A 7 18.44 -17.81 8.97
N LYS A 8 18.16 -16.95 7.97
CA LYS A 8 17.39 -15.68 8.04
C LYS A 8 17.85 -14.72 6.95
N ALA A 9 17.18 -14.79 5.80
CA ALA A 9 16.88 -13.62 4.99
C ALA A 9 15.36 -13.54 4.77
N LYS A 10 14.59 -13.72 5.86
CA LYS A 10 13.23 -13.18 6.00
C LYS A 10 13.36 -11.95 6.89
N LYS A 11 13.83 -10.84 6.32
CA LYS A 11 13.73 -9.53 6.96
C LYS A 11 13.84 -8.39 5.96
N GLU A 12 13.03 -8.43 4.91
CA GLU A 12 12.40 -7.21 4.44
C GLU A 12 11.12 -7.05 5.26
N THR A 13 11.31 -6.63 6.51
CA THR A 13 10.32 -5.79 7.18
C THR A 13 9.96 -4.68 6.19
N PRO A 14 8.71 -4.52 5.74
CA PRO A 14 8.30 -3.27 5.14
C PRO A 14 8.33 -2.24 6.27
N LYS A 15 9.51 -1.64 6.47
CA LYS A 15 9.66 -0.40 7.21
C LYS A 15 9.09 0.69 6.31
N ALA A 16 7.78 0.75 6.22
CA ALA A 16 7.06 1.85 5.63
C ALA A 16 5.70 1.93 6.31
N ALA A 17 5.70 2.39 7.55
CA ALA A 17 4.57 3.17 8.08
C ALA A 17 4.53 4.54 7.36
N SER A 18 4.51 4.50 6.04
CA SER A 18 4.61 5.63 5.13
C SER A 18 3.71 5.26 3.98
N LYS A 19 2.75 6.14 3.72
CA LYS A 19 1.68 6.08 2.73
C LYS A 19 1.83 4.97 1.66
N PRO A 20 0.73 4.24 1.37
CA PRO A 20 0.76 3.16 0.39
C PRO A 20 1.39 3.65 -0.91
N SER A 21 2.41 2.94 -1.39
CA SER A 21 3.15 3.36 -2.57
C SER A 21 2.24 3.36 -3.78
N LYS A 22 2.48 4.24 -4.76
CA LYS A 22 1.67 4.29 -5.99
C LYS A 22 1.56 2.92 -6.70
N THR A 23 2.60 2.09 -6.59
CA THR A 23 2.61 0.70 -7.09
C THR A 23 1.65 -0.20 -6.32
N GLU A 24 1.61 -0.12 -4.99
CA GLU A 24 0.67 -0.87 -4.15
C GLU A 24 -0.76 -0.42 -4.41
N LEU A 25 -0.98 0.90 -4.49
CA LEU A 25 -2.27 1.47 -4.85
C LEU A 25 -2.75 1.02 -6.24
N ASN A 26 -1.85 0.89 -7.22
CA ASN A 26 -2.21 0.37 -8.53
C ASN A 26 -2.56 -1.13 -8.52
N ALA A 27 -1.97 -1.91 -7.61
CA ALA A 27 -2.27 -3.32 -7.44
C ALA A 27 -3.65 -3.56 -6.78
N LEU A 28 -4.14 -2.59 -6.00
CA LEU A 28 -5.44 -2.68 -5.33
C LEU A 28 -6.62 -2.47 -6.30
N LEU A 29 -7.79 -3.01 -5.93
CA LEU A 29 -9.03 -2.80 -6.68
C LEU A 29 -9.59 -1.40 -6.43
N LYS A 30 -10.42 -0.89 -7.35
CA LYS A 30 -11.07 0.42 -7.19
C LYS A 30 -11.87 0.49 -5.87
N ALA A 31 -12.56 -0.57 -5.50
CA ALA A 31 -13.31 -0.63 -4.24
C ALA A 31 -12.40 -0.52 -2.99
N ASP A 32 -11.24 -1.17 -3.02
CA ASP A 32 -10.28 -1.13 -1.92
C ASP A 32 -9.63 0.25 -1.78
N LEU A 33 -9.32 0.89 -2.92
CA LEU A 33 -8.86 2.27 -2.96
C LEU A 33 -9.90 3.26 -2.39
N VAL A 34 -11.18 3.10 -2.73
CA VAL A 34 -12.25 3.91 -2.14
C VAL A 34 -12.33 3.69 -0.62
N ALA A 35 -12.19 2.45 -0.15
CA ALA A 35 -12.19 2.13 1.27
C ALA A 35 -10.99 2.75 2.00
N LEU A 36 -9.80 2.70 1.40
CA LEU A 36 -8.60 3.37 1.92
C LEU A 36 -8.75 4.88 1.96
N ALA A 37 -9.29 5.48 0.90
CA ALA A 37 -9.56 6.91 0.85
C ALA A 37 -10.52 7.34 1.95
N LYS A 38 -11.64 6.61 2.14
CA LYS A 38 -12.57 6.85 3.25
C LYS A 38 -11.91 6.70 4.63
N LYS A 39 -11.07 5.67 4.82
CA LYS A 39 -10.31 5.48 6.07
C LYS A 39 -9.34 6.63 6.36
N GLN A 40 -8.80 7.27 5.33
CA GLN A 40 -7.92 8.44 5.44
C GLN A 40 -8.68 9.79 5.44
N GLY A 41 -10.02 9.77 5.36
CA GLY A 41 -10.83 11.00 5.30
C GLY A 41 -10.77 11.73 3.96
N ILE A 42 -10.33 11.06 2.89
CA ILE A 42 -10.30 11.60 1.53
C ILE A 42 -11.67 11.40 0.88
N GLU A 43 -12.28 12.51 0.44
CA GLU A 43 -13.57 12.49 -0.24
C GLU A 43 -13.40 12.00 -1.68
N ILE A 44 -14.08 10.90 -2.05
CA ILE A 44 -14.09 10.32 -3.39
C ILE A 44 -15.46 10.50 -4.02
N ALA A 45 -15.51 11.13 -5.19
CA ALA A 45 -16.73 11.28 -5.96
C ALA A 45 -17.00 10.00 -6.78
N SER A 46 -18.27 9.69 -7.06
CA SER A 46 -18.63 8.51 -7.90
C SER A 46 -18.04 8.57 -9.31
N LYS A 47 -17.73 9.78 -9.81
CA LYS A 47 -17.06 10.02 -11.09
C LYS A 47 -15.53 9.83 -11.05
N ASP A 48 -14.94 9.75 -9.85
CA ASP A 48 -13.48 9.56 -9.73
C ASP A 48 -13.09 8.20 -10.32
N THR A 49 -12.07 8.23 -11.16
CA THR A 49 -11.50 7.03 -11.77
C THR A 49 -10.54 6.36 -10.80
N LYS A 50 -10.14 5.12 -11.08
CA LYS A 50 -9.14 4.42 -10.26
C LYS A 50 -7.85 5.28 -10.14
N ALA A 51 -7.41 5.87 -11.25
CA ALA A 51 -6.22 6.72 -11.27
C ALA A 51 -6.37 7.99 -10.42
N ASP A 52 -7.55 8.62 -10.44
CA ASP A 52 -7.85 9.81 -9.63
C ASP A 52 -7.78 9.49 -8.12
N ILE A 53 -8.39 8.36 -7.72
CA ILE A 53 -8.37 7.90 -6.32
C ILE A 53 -6.92 7.58 -5.89
N ILE A 54 -6.13 6.94 -6.75
CA ILE A 54 -4.70 6.67 -6.48
C ILE A 54 -3.91 7.97 -6.35
N ALA A 55 -4.19 8.97 -7.19
CA ALA A 55 -3.52 10.26 -7.12
C ALA A 55 -3.85 11.03 -5.82
N LYS A 56 -5.06 10.84 -5.27
CA LYS A 56 -5.47 11.42 -3.98
C LYS A 56 -4.90 10.65 -2.77
N LEU A 57 -4.56 9.37 -2.95
CA LEU A 57 -4.02 8.49 -1.90
C LEU A 57 -2.49 8.48 -1.80
N ALA A 58 -1.79 8.81 -2.88
CA ALA A 58 -0.32 8.93 -2.94
C ALA A 58 0.15 10.23 -2.27
#